data_AF-A0A150R0L1-F1
#
_entry.id   AF-A0A150R0L1-F1
#
_cell.length_a   1.000
_cell.length_b   1.000
_cell.length_c   1.000
_cell.angle_alpha   90.00
_cell.angle_beta   90.00
_cell.angle_gamma   90.00
#
_symmetry.space_group_name_H-M   'P 1'
#
loop_
_entity.id
_entity.type
_entity.pdbx_description
1 polymer ?
#
loop_
_entity_poly.entity_id
_entity_poly.type
_entity_poly.pdbx_seq_one_letter_code
_entity_poly.pdbx_strand_id
1 'polypeptide(L)'
;MNGKDALGQDIDARIAAWLSAVARVTPDGFTPVARFDDVPDQARADSYYWCDSIFRSEVNPHNEALGARHALHAATDDTPDLLRHELAAGGLELTVTEGRNFVLVQVERSCLDILSLCGPDRAAAARRVAEAIFNTGIASNTVGVPSPSDAVVCPVPDEAPDLEEGTTVSSNPAVDPDLLACWKDRTECGVRGGRLYFLCYKKSSQRAGFANACQWF
;
A
#
# COMPACT_ATOMS: atom_id res chain seq x y z
N MET A 1 19.53 -14.58 -20.80
CA MET A 1 18.59 -14.03 -19.79
C MET A 1 19.39 -13.10 -18.90
N ASN A 2 19.05 -11.81 -18.91
CA ASN A 2 19.81 -10.78 -18.20
C ASN A 2 19.32 -10.73 -16.74
N GLY A 3 20.21 -10.50 -15.77
CA GLY A 3 19.84 -10.57 -14.34
C GLY A 3 18.74 -9.57 -13.92
N LYS A 4 18.56 -8.49 -14.67
CA LYS A 4 17.47 -7.51 -14.47
C LYS A 4 16.09 -8.07 -14.82
N ASP A 5 16.00 -8.91 -15.85
CA ASP A 5 14.72 -9.48 -16.30
C ASP A 5 14.22 -10.53 -15.29
N ALA A 6 15.14 -11.30 -14.70
CA ALA A 6 14.83 -12.28 -13.67
C ALA A 6 14.37 -11.62 -12.35
N LEU A 7 14.99 -10.50 -11.95
CA LEU A 7 14.58 -9.74 -10.77
C LEU A 7 13.18 -9.13 -10.94
N GLY A 8 12.88 -8.56 -12.12
CA GLY A 8 11.55 -8.03 -12.40
C GLY A 8 10.45 -9.09 -12.30
N GLN A 9 10.69 -10.28 -12.87
CA GLN A 9 9.74 -11.40 -12.80
C GLN A 9 9.46 -11.88 -11.37
N ASP A 10 10.47 -11.89 -10.50
CA ASP A 10 10.30 -12.28 -9.10
C ASP A 10 9.47 -11.25 -8.31
N ILE A 11 9.70 -9.96 -8.57
CA ILE A 11 8.93 -8.86 -7.96
C ILE A 11 7.45 -8.94 -8.38
N ASP A 12 7.18 -9.12 -9.68
CA ASP A 12 5.82 -9.23 -10.20
C ASP A 12 5.10 -10.46 -9.63
N ALA A 13 5.79 -11.60 -9.55
CA ALA A 13 5.25 -12.82 -8.93
C ALA A 13 4.91 -12.60 -7.44
N ARG A 14 5.76 -11.87 -6.72
CA ARG A 14 5.53 -11.53 -5.31
C ARG A 14 4.34 -10.59 -5.10
N ILE A 15 4.23 -9.55 -5.93
CA ILE A 15 3.08 -8.63 -5.92
C ILE A 15 1.80 -9.43 -6.19
N ALA A 16 1.80 -10.26 -7.24
CA ALA A 16 0.67 -11.12 -7.57
C ALA A 16 0.32 -12.07 -6.43
N ALA A 17 1.31 -12.65 -5.75
CA ALA A 17 1.09 -13.53 -4.59
C ALA A 17 0.41 -12.80 -3.43
N TRP A 18 0.85 -11.59 -3.06
CA TRP A 18 0.20 -10.80 -2.01
C TRP A 18 -1.20 -10.37 -2.39
N LEU A 19 -1.38 -9.83 -3.60
CA LEU A 19 -2.69 -9.45 -4.09
C LEU A 19 -3.64 -10.66 -4.14
N SER A 20 -3.15 -11.83 -4.54
CA SER A 20 -3.91 -13.07 -4.53
C SER A 20 -4.26 -13.52 -3.12
N ALA A 21 -3.32 -13.43 -2.17
CA ALA A 21 -3.55 -13.78 -0.77
C ALA A 21 -4.65 -12.93 -0.13
N VAL A 22 -4.62 -11.60 -0.34
CA VAL A 22 -5.70 -10.71 0.13
C VAL A 22 -7.03 -11.08 -0.53
N ALA A 23 -7.04 -11.34 -1.84
CA ALA A 23 -8.27 -11.68 -2.56
C ALA A 23 -8.89 -13.03 -2.15
N ARG A 24 -8.11 -13.95 -1.57
CA ARG A 24 -8.64 -15.23 -1.05
C ARG A 24 -9.41 -15.06 0.26
N VAL A 25 -9.16 -14.00 1.02
CA VAL A 25 -9.89 -13.71 2.25
C VAL A 25 -11.21 -13.02 1.88
N THR A 26 -12.31 -13.74 2.02
CA THR A 26 -13.65 -13.18 1.79
C THR A 26 -13.95 -12.10 2.85
N PRO A 27 -14.92 -11.19 2.60
CA PRO A 27 -15.32 -10.20 3.61
C PRO A 27 -15.67 -10.82 4.97
N ASP A 28 -16.32 -11.99 4.97
CA ASP A 28 -16.69 -12.73 6.19
C ASP A 28 -15.49 -13.45 6.85
N GLY A 29 -14.35 -13.53 6.16
CA GLY A 29 -13.09 -14.06 6.69
C GLY A 29 -12.39 -13.10 7.66
N PHE A 30 -12.87 -11.86 7.78
CA PHE A 30 -12.39 -10.88 8.73
C PHE A 30 -13.29 -10.83 9.96
N THR A 31 -12.68 -10.97 11.14
CA THR A 31 -13.35 -10.81 12.43
C THR A 31 -13.29 -9.34 12.84
N PRO A 32 -14.44 -8.65 13.06
CA PRO A 32 -14.45 -7.27 13.53
C PRO A 32 -13.73 -7.11 14.87
N VAL A 33 -12.98 -6.03 14.99
CA VAL A 33 -12.26 -5.65 16.21
C VAL A 33 -13.06 -4.55 16.91
N ALA A 34 -13.51 -4.81 18.14
CA ALA A 34 -14.34 -3.88 18.89
C ALA A 34 -13.54 -2.63 19.34
N ARG A 35 -12.31 -2.85 19.81
CA ARG A 35 -11.36 -1.79 20.13
C ARG A 35 -10.02 -2.17 19.54
N PHE A 36 -9.29 -1.22 18.96
CA PHE A 36 -8.01 -1.54 18.34
C PHE A 36 -6.96 -2.07 19.36
N ASP A 37 -7.15 -1.76 20.65
CA ASP A 37 -6.40 -2.37 21.76
C ASP A 37 -6.54 -3.89 21.87
N ASP A 38 -7.59 -4.48 21.29
CA ASP A 38 -7.81 -5.93 21.30
C ASP A 38 -6.97 -6.65 20.21
N VAL A 39 -6.28 -5.91 19.34
CA VAL A 39 -5.29 -6.45 18.39
C VAL A 39 -4.01 -6.84 19.13
N PRO A 40 -3.33 -7.95 18.76
CA PRO A 40 -2.05 -8.33 19.37
C PRO A 40 -1.04 -7.17 19.37
N ASP A 41 -0.38 -6.95 20.51
CA ASP A 41 0.48 -5.79 20.76
C ASP A 41 1.50 -5.51 19.65
N GLN A 42 2.13 -6.56 19.12
CA GLN A 42 3.12 -6.44 18.05
C GLN A 42 2.49 -5.96 16.73
N ALA A 43 1.32 -6.50 16.36
CA ALA A 43 0.60 -6.12 15.15
C ALA A 43 0.02 -4.71 15.29
N ARG A 44 -0.46 -4.36 16.48
CA ARG A 44 -0.92 -3.01 16.83
C ARG A 44 0.20 -1.98 16.69
N ALA A 45 1.36 -2.23 17.30
CA ALA A 45 2.52 -1.33 17.23
C ALA A 45 3.03 -1.15 15.80
N ASP A 46 3.11 -2.23 15.02
CA ASP A 46 3.52 -2.18 13.62
C ASP A 46 2.52 -1.38 12.76
N SER A 47 1.22 -1.64 12.93
CA SER A 47 0.16 -0.91 12.23
C SER A 47 0.19 0.59 12.54
N TYR A 48 0.33 0.99 13.80
CA TYR A 48 0.48 2.41 14.17
C TYR A 48 1.67 3.06 13.45
N TYR A 49 2.85 2.42 13.51
CA TYR A 49 4.07 2.95 12.91
C TYR A 49 3.94 3.12 11.39
N TRP A 50 3.46 2.09 10.70
CA TRP A 50 3.35 2.13 9.24
C TRP A 50 2.27 3.07 8.76
N CYS A 51 1.12 3.08 9.44
CA CYS A 51 0.04 3.99 9.06
C CYS A 51 0.44 5.46 9.29
N ASP A 52 1.14 5.78 10.37
CA ASP A 52 1.69 7.14 10.59
C ASP A 52 2.76 7.52 9.55
N SER A 53 3.59 6.55 9.15
CA SER A 53 4.64 6.77 8.15
C SER A 53 4.10 6.95 6.73
N ILE A 54 3.02 6.24 6.38
CA ILE A 54 2.49 6.15 5.01
C ILE A 54 1.41 7.20 4.76
N PHE A 55 0.45 7.34 5.67
CA PHE A 55 -0.75 8.15 5.45
C PHE A 55 -0.57 9.58 5.96
N ARG A 56 -1.24 10.52 5.30
CA ARG A 56 -1.50 11.82 5.92
C ARG A 56 -2.38 11.65 7.15
N SER A 57 -2.28 12.56 8.12
CA SER A 57 -3.07 12.47 9.36
C SER A 57 -4.58 12.48 9.11
N GLU A 58 -5.04 13.17 8.06
CA GLU A 58 -6.46 13.28 7.69
C GLU A 58 -7.05 12.00 7.09
N VAL A 59 -6.20 11.04 6.69
CA VAL A 59 -6.61 9.75 6.10
C VAL A 59 -5.95 8.56 6.80
N ASN A 60 -5.32 8.78 7.95
CA ASN A 60 -4.69 7.72 8.74
C ASN A 60 -5.77 6.89 9.45
N PRO A 61 -5.82 5.56 9.27
CA PRO A 61 -6.80 4.69 9.93
C PRO A 61 -6.84 4.78 11.46
N HIS A 62 -5.76 5.27 12.09
CA HIS A 62 -5.67 5.44 13.55
C HIS A 62 -6.08 6.82 14.04
N ASN A 63 -6.47 7.71 13.13
CA ASN A 63 -7.07 8.97 13.53
C ASN A 63 -8.51 8.70 14.03
N GLU A 64 -8.71 8.80 15.34
CA GLU A 64 -10.00 8.54 15.99
C GLU A 64 -11.16 9.36 15.39
N ALA A 65 -10.89 10.56 14.87
CA ALA A 65 -11.92 11.41 14.25
C ALA A 65 -12.52 10.80 12.97
N LEU A 66 -11.82 9.85 12.32
CA LEU A 66 -12.30 9.16 11.13
C LEU A 66 -13.18 7.95 11.45
N GLY A 67 -13.16 7.46 12.69
CA GLY A 67 -13.98 6.32 13.12
C GLY A 67 -13.77 5.07 12.25
N ALA A 68 -12.51 4.76 11.90
CA ALA A 68 -12.19 3.62 11.06
C ALA A 68 -12.72 2.32 11.69
N ARG A 69 -13.29 1.44 10.86
CA ARG A 69 -13.66 0.09 11.29
C ARG A 69 -12.47 -0.83 11.11
N HIS A 70 -12.11 -1.54 12.17
CA HIS A 70 -11.00 -2.46 12.17
C HIS A 70 -11.49 -3.90 12.15
N ALA A 71 -10.78 -4.76 11.43
CA ALA A 71 -11.01 -6.19 11.45
C ALA A 71 -9.70 -6.94 11.28
N LEU A 72 -9.64 -8.16 11.83
CA LEU A 72 -8.48 -9.04 11.77
C LEU A 72 -8.85 -10.33 11.03
N HIS A 73 -7.96 -10.79 10.18
CA HIS A 73 -7.97 -12.16 9.69
C HIS A 73 -6.75 -12.89 10.27
N ALA A 74 -7.00 -13.97 11.01
CA ALA A 74 -5.93 -14.84 11.48
C ALA A 74 -5.49 -15.78 10.35
N ALA A 75 -4.19 -16.06 10.26
CA ALA A 75 -3.64 -16.93 9.24
C ALA A 75 -4.32 -18.30 9.21
N THR A 76 -4.42 -18.86 8.00
CA THR A 76 -4.80 -20.25 7.73
C THR A 76 -3.69 -20.93 6.93
N ASP A 77 -3.89 -22.19 6.54
CA ASP A 77 -2.96 -22.89 5.64
C ASP A 77 -2.81 -22.17 4.27
N ASP A 78 -3.81 -21.39 3.85
CA ASP A 78 -3.88 -20.77 2.52
C ASP A 78 -3.75 -19.24 2.51
N THR A 79 -3.81 -18.60 3.68
CA THR A 79 -3.89 -17.14 3.83
C THR A 79 -3.06 -16.64 5.01
N PRO A 80 -2.38 -15.48 4.89
CA PRO A 80 -1.57 -14.91 5.96
C PRO A 80 -2.43 -14.16 6.99
N ASP A 81 -1.84 -13.78 8.12
CA ASP A 81 -2.46 -12.79 9.02
C ASP A 81 -2.61 -11.44 8.30
N LEU A 82 -3.79 -10.85 8.41
CA LEU A 82 -4.10 -9.55 7.83
C LEU A 82 -4.86 -8.66 8.82
N LEU A 83 -4.50 -7.38 8.85
CA LEU A 83 -5.33 -6.33 9.43
C LEU A 83 -6.07 -5.60 8.32
N ARG A 84 -7.33 -5.27 8.55
CA ARG A 84 -8.16 -4.50 7.63
C ARG A 84 -8.71 -3.27 8.34
N HIS A 85 -8.63 -2.13 7.66
CA HIS A 85 -9.16 -0.86 8.10
C HIS A 85 -10.09 -0.34 7.00
N GLU A 86 -11.31 0.02 7.37
CA GLU A 86 -12.26 0.65 6.47
C GLU A 86 -12.57 2.06 6.98
N LEU A 87 -12.42 3.06 6.12
CA LEU A 87 -12.64 4.45 6.49
C LEU A 87 -13.14 5.26 5.31
N ALA A 88 -13.82 6.37 5.61
CA ALA A 88 -14.19 7.37 4.63
C ALA A 88 -13.54 8.70 5.02
N ALA A 89 -12.72 9.27 4.13
CA ALA A 89 -11.98 10.51 4.38
C ALA A 89 -11.66 11.23 3.07
N GLY A 90 -11.74 12.56 3.06
CA GLY A 90 -11.41 13.37 1.88
C GLY A 90 -12.25 13.09 0.64
N GLY A 91 -13.48 12.58 0.81
CA GLY A 91 -14.34 12.15 -0.31
C GLY A 91 -13.99 10.78 -0.89
N LEU A 92 -13.06 10.05 -0.27
CA LEU A 92 -12.67 8.70 -0.65
C LEU A 92 -13.22 7.70 0.37
N GLU A 93 -13.67 6.55 -0.13
CA GLU A 93 -13.94 5.36 0.65
C GLU A 93 -12.76 4.40 0.46
N LEU A 94 -12.06 4.09 1.55
CA LEU A 94 -10.80 3.34 1.54
C LEU A 94 -10.94 2.03 2.29
N THR A 95 -10.41 0.97 1.69
CA THR A 95 -10.08 -0.28 2.37
C THR A 95 -8.56 -0.40 2.42
N VAL A 96 -7.98 -0.36 3.61
CA VAL A 96 -6.55 -0.58 3.85
C VAL A 96 -6.38 -1.98 4.41
N THR A 97 -5.63 -2.83 3.71
CA THR A 97 -5.27 -4.17 4.18
C THR A 97 -3.78 -4.22 4.44
N GLU A 98 -3.39 -4.52 5.67
CA GLU A 98 -2.00 -4.67 6.07
C GLU A 98 -1.65 -6.14 6.22
N GLY A 99 -0.54 -6.54 5.60
CA GLY A 99 0.19 -7.75 5.96
C GLY A 99 1.45 -7.41 6.74
N ARG A 100 2.28 -8.43 7.02
CA ARG A 100 3.58 -8.25 7.67
C ARG A 100 4.55 -7.38 6.87
N ASN A 101 4.52 -7.48 5.54
CA ASN A 101 5.51 -6.86 4.65
C ASN A 101 4.92 -5.80 3.71
N PHE A 102 3.62 -5.53 3.78
CA PHE A 102 2.98 -4.61 2.87
C PHE A 102 1.77 -3.91 3.50
N VAL A 103 1.40 -2.78 2.91
CA VAL A 103 0.12 -2.09 3.10
C VAL A 103 -0.52 -1.95 1.72
N LEU A 104 -1.68 -2.57 1.54
CA LEU A 104 -2.50 -2.46 0.34
C LEU A 104 -3.63 -1.47 0.60
N VAL A 105 -3.65 -0.38 -0.15
CA VAL A 105 -4.71 0.62 -0.12
C VAL A 105 -5.59 0.41 -1.34
N GLN A 106 -6.89 0.24 -1.13
CA GLN A 106 -7.87 0.12 -2.21
C GLN A 106 -8.88 1.26 -2.10
N VAL A 107 -9.15 1.92 -3.22
CA VAL A 107 -10.20 2.93 -3.33
C VAL A 107 -11.48 2.26 -3.82
N GLU A 108 -12.55 2.41 -3.05
CA GLU A 108 -13.83 1.80 -3.40
C GLU A 108 -14.41 2.44 -4.67
N ARG A 109 -14.93 1.59 -5.57
CA ARG A 109 -15.47 2.01 -6.86
C ARG A 109 -16.68 2.95 -6.73
N SER A 110 -17.39 2.88 -5.61
CA SER A 110 -18.51 3.76 -5.25
C SER A 110 -18.11 5.24 -5.25
N CYS A 111 -16.89 5.56 -4.82
CA CYS A 111 -16.40 6.93 -4.76
C CYS A 111 -15.54 7.31 -5.99
N LEU A 112 -14.91 6.33 -6.64
CA LEU A 112 -14.10 6.53 -7.85
C LEU A 112 -14.13 5.30 -8.76
N ASP A 113 -14.85 5.39 -9.88
CA ASP A 113 -14.74 4.41 -10.96
C ASP A 113 -13.64 4.82 -11.94
N ILE A 114 -12.40 4.41 -11.64
CA ILE A 114 -11.21 4.78 -12.43
C ILE A 114 -11.34 4.35 -13.90
N LEU A 115 -11.99 3.21 -14.18
CA LEU A 115 -12.13 2.67 -15.54
C LEU A 115 -13.15 3.44 -16.38
N SER A 116 -14.07 4.17 -15.73
CA SER A 116 -15.03 5.05 -16.42
C SER A 116 -14.39 6.33 -16.99
N LEU A 117 -13.18 6.68 -16.53
CA LEU A 117 -12.42 7.83 -17.03
C LEU A 117 -11.68 7.46 -18.33
N CYS A 118 -11.34 8.46 -19.15
CA CYS A 118 -10.49 8.25 -20.33
C CYS A 118 -9.00 8.20 -19.93
N GLY A 119 -8.15 7.59 -20.77
CA GLY A 119 -6.72 7.33 -20.50
C GLY A 119 -5.96 8.43 -19.74
N PRO A 120 -5.87 9.68 -20.26
CA PRO A 120 -5.15 10.75 -19.58
C PRO A 120 -5.78 11.16 -18.23
N ASP A 121 -7.11 11.09 -18.13
CA ASP A 121 -7.83 11.39 -16.89
C ASP A 121 -7.62 10.33 -15.81
N ARG A 122 -7.35 9.07 -16.19
CA ARG A 122 -7.03 7.98 -15.24
C ARG A 122 -5.73 8.24 -14.51
N ALA A 123 -4.65 8.53 -15.23
CA ALA A 123 -3.35 8.79 -14.64
C ALA A 123 -3.41 10.03 -13.71
N ALA A 124 -4.07 11.10 -14.18
CA ALA A 124 -4.30 12.30 -13.37
C ALA A 124 -5.14 12.02 -12.11
N ALA A 125 -6.19 11.20 -12.21
CA ALA A 125 -7.00 10.82 -11.06
C ALA A 125 -6.20 9.97 -10.06
N ALA A 126 -5.46 8.97 -10.52
CA ALA A 126 -4.61 8.13 -9.67
C ALA A 126 -3.59 8.99 -8.90
N ARG A 127 -2.96 9.97 -9.58
CA ARG A 127 -2.05 10.92 -8.93
C ARG A 127 -2.73 11.76 -7.86
N ARG A 128 -3.89 12.35 -8.14
CA ARG A 128 -4.65 13.15 -7.16
C ARG A 128 -5.02 12.32 -5.92
N VAL A 129 -5.40 11.07 -6.13
CA VAL A 129 -5.70 10.13 -5.03
C VAL A 129 -4.45 9.86 -4.21
N ALA A 130 -3.32 9.52 -4.85
CA ALA A 130 -2.06 9.28 -4.14
C ALA A 130 -1.62 10.51 -3.33
N GLU A 131 -1.75 11.71 -3.90
CA GLU A 131 -1.46 12.97 -3.21
C GLU A 131 -2.41 13.21 -2.02
N ALA A 132 -3.68 12.80 -2.11
CA ALA A 132 -4.64 12.93 -1.02
C ALA A 132 -4.40 11.93 0.13
N ILE A 133 -3.89 10.73 -0.19
CA ILE A 133 -3.72 9.64 0.77
C ILE A 133 -2.35 9.70 1.45
N PHE A 134 -1.29 9.87 0.66
CA PHE A 134 0.06 9.61 1.12
C PHE A 134 0.75 10.83 1.74
N ASN A 135 1.44 10.58 2.85
CA ASN A 135 2.34 11.54 3.46
C ASN A 135 3.61 11.64 2.61
N THR A 136 3.59 12.49 1.59
CA THR A 136 4.75 12.71 0.70
C THR A 136 5.91 13.44 1.38
N GLY A 137 5.74 13.91 2.63
CA GLY A 137 6.84 14.49 3.42
C GLY A 137 7.14 15.96 3.14
N ILE A 138 6.17 16.74 2.67
CA ILE A 138 6.31 18.21 2.64
C ILE A 138 6.00 18.78 4.04
N ALA A 139 6.89 18.52 5.00
CA ALA A 139 6.94 19.26 6.26
C ALA A 139 8.40 19.41 6.69
N SER A 140 8.92 20.61 6.40
CA SER A 140 10.18 21.19 6.86
C SER A 140 10.54 20.85 8.31
N ASN A 141 11.79 20.47 8.57
CA ASN A 141 12.57 20.92 9.74
C ASN A 141 14.10 20.66 9.67
N THR A 142 14.68 20.58 8.46
CA THR A 142 16.15 20.58 8.31
C THR A 142 16.55 21.72 7.38
N VAL A 143 17.22 22.72 7.93
CA VAL A 143 17.89 23.78 7.17
C VAL A 143 18.99 23.12 6.35
N GLY A 144 18.78 23.00 5.04
CA GLY A 144 19.78 22.47 4.11
C GLY A 144 19.14 21.69 2.97
N VAL A 145 18.80 22.42 1.90
CA VAL A 145 18.34 21.95 0.59
C VAL A 145 17.11 21.01 0.66
N PRO A 146 15.91 21.47 0.25
CA PRO A 146 14.80 20.54 0.04
C PRO A 146 15.21 19.58 -1.08
N SER A 147 15.60 18.36 -0.72
CA SER A 147 15.47 17.27 -1.68
C SER A 147 13.97 17.09 -1.86
N PRO A 148 13.45 17.17 -3.09
CA PRO A 148 12.11 16.66 -3.33
C PRO A 148 12.20 15.17 -2.97
N SER A 149 11.67 14.82 -1.81
CA SER A 149 11.17 13.48 -1.57
C SER A 149 10.05 13.36 -2.59
N ASP A 150 10.40 12.94 -3.81
CA ASP A 150 9.46 12.82 -4.91
C ASP A 150 8.25 12.05 -4.39
N ALA A 151 7.07 12.60 -4.66
CA ALA A 151 5.81 12.00 -4.27
C ALA A 151 5.76 10.53 -4.69
N VAL A 152 4.81 9.74 -4.16
CA VAL A 152 4.46 8.46 -4.77
C VAL A 152 4.21 8.72 -6.26
N VAL A 153 5.19 8.38 -7.10
CA VAL A 153 5.18 8.74 -8.52
C VAL A 153 4.13 7.87 -9.17
N CYS A 154 2.92 8.41 -9.23
CA CYS A 154 1.90 7.87 -10.11
C CYS A 154 2.32 8.11 -11.55
N PRO A 155 1.89 7.25 -12.48
CA PRO A 155 2.24 7.37 -13.90
C PRO A 155 2.13 8.80 -14.41
N VAL A 156 3.20 9.29 -15.06
CA VAL A 156 3.21 10.60 -15.72
C VAL A 156 2.29 10.52 -16.94
N PRO A 157 1.35 11.47 -17.12
CA PRO A 157 0.55 11.54 -18.35
C PRO A 157 1.46 11.51 -19.58
N ASP A 158 1.10 10.72 -20.59
CA ASP A 158 1.82 10.51 -21.86
C ASP A 158 3.10 9.65 -21.84
N GLU A 159 3.61 9.24 -20.67
CA GLU A 159 4.78 8.33 -20.55
C GLU A 159 4.43 6.93 -20.03
N ALA A 160 3.26 6.78 -19.43
CA ALA A 160 2.85 5.54 -18.78
C ALA A 160 1.84 4.72 -19.59
N PRO A 161 1.84 3.38 -19.44
CA PRO A 161 0.78 2.54 -19.98
C PRO A 161 -0.58 2.97 -19.43
N ASP A 162 -1.61 2.91 -20.26
CA ASP A 162 -2.99 3.17 -19.84
C ASP A 162 -3.32 2.30 -18.61
N LEU A 163 -3.84 2.94 -17.54
CA LEU A 163 -4.32 2.24 -16.36
C LEU A 163 -5.58 1.45 -16.75
N GLU A 164 -5.38 0.19 -17.11
CA GLU A 164 -6.41 -0.77 -17.47
C GLU A 164 -6.60 -1.81 -16.35
N GLU A 165 -7.71 -2.54 -16.41
CA GLU A 165 -7.94 -3.67 -15.50
C GLU A 165 -6.79 -4.69 -15.57
N GLY A 166 -6.23 -5.05 -14.42
CA GLY A 166 -5.11 -5.97 -14.32
C GLY A 166 -3.73 -5.33 -14.55
N THR A 167 -3.65 -4.03 -14.81
CA THR A 167 -2.36 -3.34 -14.93
C THR A 167 -1.75 -3.05 -13.57
N THR A 168 -0.42 -3.15 -13.51
CA THR A 168 0.40 -2.72 -12.37
C THR A 168 1.52 -1.83 -12.89
N VAL A 169 1.74 -0.71 -12.22
CA VAL A 169 2.77 0.28 -12.51
C VAL A 169 3.54 0.55 -11.23
N SER A 170 4.87 0.52 -11.33
CA SER A 170 5.75 0.88 -10.21
C SER A 170 6.12 2.35 -10.27
N SER A 171 6.11 3.03 -9.12
CA SER A 171 6.64 4.40 -9.01
C SER A 171 8.14 4.47 -9.26
N ASN A 172 8.87 3.36 -9.04
CA ASN A 172 10.30 3.27 -9.28
C ASN A 172 10.71 1.82 -9.58
N PRO A 173 10.55 1.35 -10.83
CA PRO A 173 10.85 -0.04 -11.18
C PRO A 173 12.34 -0.39 -11.06
N ALA A 174 13.23 0.60 -11.02
CA ALA A 174 14.67 0.40 -10.91
C ALA A 174 15.14 0.07 -9.48
N VAL A 175 14.31 0.31 -8.46
CA VAL A 175 14.63 0.01 -7.07
C VAL A 175 14.14 -1.39 -6.70
N ASP A 176 15.03 -2.18 -6.11
CA ASP A 176 14.68 -3.47 -5.56
C ASP A 176 13.84 -3.29 -4.28
N PRO A 177 12.59 -3.80 -4.24
CA PRO A 177 11.75 -3.72 -3.06
C PRO A 177 12.33 -4.39 -1.79
N ASP A 178 13.35 -5.25 -1.91
CA ASP A 178 14.06 -5.83 -0.75
C ASP A 178 15.17 -4.92 -0.19
N LEU A 179 15.52 -3.87 -0.94
CA LEU A 179 16.61 -2.95 -0.62
C LEU A 179 16.14 -1.50 -0.41
N LEU A 180 14.84 -1.31 -0.12
CA LEU A 180 14.26 0.01 0.10
C LEU A 180 14.89 0.73 1.30
N ALA A 181 15.38 1.95 1.08
CA ALA A 181 15.81 2.81 2.17
C ALA A 181 14.59 3.39 2.91
N CYS A 182 13.54 3.72 2.15
CA CYS A 182 12.26 4.27 2.58
C CYS A 182 11.11 3.59 1.82
N TRP A 183 9.92 3.50 2.43
CA TRP A 183 8.73 2.97 1.76
C TRP A 183 8.36 3.76 0.49
N LYS A 184 8.71 5.06 0.44
CA LYS A 184 8.46 5.95 -0.69
C LYS A 184 9.33 5.65 -1.90
N ASP A 185 10.44 4.94 -1.71
CA ASP A 185 11.39 4.64 -2.77
C ASP A 185 10.72 3.81 -3.88
N ARG A 186 9.68 3.05 -3.54
CA ARG A 186 8.89 2.24 -4.46
C ARG A 186 7.49 1.98 -3.92
N THR A 187 6.48 2.22 -4.75
CA THR A 187 5.08 1.87 -4.50
C THR A 187 4.49 1.37 -5.79
N GLU A 188 3.71 0.29 -5.73
CA GLU A 188 2.97 -0.20 -6.90
C GLU A 188 1.59 0.43 -6.93
N CYS A 189 1.10 0.73 -8.12
CA CYS A 189 -0.22 1.29 -8.39
C CYS A 189 -0.86 0.46 -9.50
N GLY A 190 -2.16 0.22 -9.43
CA GLY A 190 -2.84 -0.53 -10.48
C GLY A 190 -4.34 -0.54 -10.34
N VAL A 191 -5.00 -1.26 -11.25
CA VAL A 191 -6.46 -1.44 -11.22
C VAL A 191 -6.79 -2.92 -11.09
N ARG A 192 -7.62 -3.26 -10.12
CA ARG A 192 -8.12 -4.63 -9.93
C ARG A 192 -9.57 -4.64 -9.47
N GLY A 193 -10.42 -5.41 -10.14
CA GLY A 193 -11.86 -5.44 -9.91
C GLY A 193 -12.52 -4.07 -10.10
N GLY A 194 -11.99 -3.24 -11.01
CA GLY A 194 -12.40 -1.85 -11.22
C GLY A 194 -12.03 -0.88 -10.08
N ARG A 195 -11.20 -1.31 -9.12
CA ARG A 195 -10.72 -0.48 -8.01
C ARG A 195 -9.28 -0.06 -8.27
N LEU A 196 -8.99 1.21 -8.04
CA LEU A 196 -7.63 1.70 -7.95
C LEU A 196 -6.99 1.15 -6.66
N TYR A 197 -5.79 0.62 -6.75
CA TYR A 197 -5.02 0.21 -5.59
C TYR A 197 -3.61 0.79 -5.58
N PHE A 198 -3.06 0.89 -4.37
CA PHE A 198 -1.66 1.18 -4.12
C PHE A 198 -1.09 0.14 -3.15
N LEU A 199 0.09 -0.38 -3.45
CA LEU A 199 0.80 -1.33 -2.61
C LEU A 199 2.11 -0.70 -2.13
N CYS A 200 2.16 -0.41 -0.83
CA CYS A 200 3.34 0.11 -0.15
C CYS A 200 4.07 -1.04 0.53
N TYR A 201 5.40 -1.03 0.47
CA TYR A 201 6.23 -2.05 1.11
C TYR A 201 6.57 -1.60 2.54
N LYS A 202 6.33 -2.49 3.52
CA LYS A 202 6.82 -2.32 4.88
C LYS A 202 8.27 -2.76 4.92
N LYS A 203 9.17 -1.85 5.25
CA LYS A 203 10.58 -2.19 5.46
C LYS A 203 10.73 -2.97 6.77
N SER A 204 11.12 -4.23 6.69
CA SER A 204 11.97 -4.80 7.74
C SER A 204 13.41 -4.68 7.24
N SER A 205 14.22 -3.82 7.84
CA SER A 205 15.64 -3.68 7.49
C SER A 205 16.38 -4.99 7.78
N GLN A 206 16.45 -5.91 6.82
CA GLN A 206 17.14 -7.20 6.97
C GLN A 206 18.55 -7.20 6.38
N ARG A 207 19.20 -6.04 6.28
CA ARG A 207 20.62 -5.95 5.93
C ARG A 207 21.39 -5.00 6.84
N ALA A 208 21.48 -5.40 8.11
CA ALA A 208 22.66 -5.22 8.97
C ALA A 208 22.50 -6.12 10.21
N GLY A 209 22.88 -7.40 10.11
CA GLY A 209 23.27 -8.19 11.28
C GLY A 209 22.20 -8.89 12.13
N PHE A 210 20.92 -8.91 11.75
CA PHE A 210 19.93 -9.79 12.39
C PHE A 210 19.53 -10.93 11.46
N ALA A 211 19.46 -12.14 12.02
CA ALA A 211 19.25 -13.38 11.30
C ALA A 211 17.97 -13.39 10.44
N ASN A 212 18.08 -14.13 9.35
CA ASN A 212 17.16 -14.35 8.23
C ASN A 212 15.65 -14.38 8.61
N ALA A 213 14.78 -13.67 7.86
CA ALA A 213 13.31 -13.73 7.97
C ALA A 213 12.73 -15.14 7.95
N CYS A 214 13.44 -16.10 7.33
CA CYS A 214 13.03 -17.49 7.25
C CYS A 214 13.09 -18.24 8.60
N GLN A 215 13.63 -17.64 9.67
CA GLN A 215 13.73 -18.27 11.00
C GLN A 215 12.56 -17.92 11.94
N TRP A 216 11.51 -17.27 11.43
CA TRP A 216 10.32 -16.89 12.21
C TRP A 216 9.03 -17.52 11.67
N PHE A 217 9.14 -18.74 11.12
CA PHE A 217 8.03 -19.68 10.92
C PHE A 217 8.26 -20.90 11.82
#